data_AF-A0A0D2ZYF0-F1
#
_entry.id   AF-A0A0D2ZYF0-F1
#
_cell.length_a   1.000
_cell.length_b   1.000
_cell.length_c   1.000
_cell.angle_alpha   90.00
_cell.angle_beta   90.00
_cell.angle_gamma   90.00
#
_symmetry.space_group_name_H-M   'P 1'
#
loop_
_entity.id
_entity.type
_entity.pdbx_description
1 polymer ?
#
loop_
_entity_poly.entity_id
_entity_poly.type
_entity_poly.pdbx_seq_one_letter_code
_entity_poly.pdbx_strand_id
1 'polypeptide(L)'
;MFREIQREDLEKRISSGDVKTGTGQNQERSLSRPANTRWGSHHKTLLRLEELFSTIIKVLEYIQDEGIEDVKKHQAYGLLRYFHTFDCVFYLHLMLLILGFTANLPLALQQKDQDILNAMSLVESTKRELQKLRDDGWELLMAKVASFCKKHDAEILIMEEDFIDPRRPRKRTNITNMHPYKVNCFCTVLDLQIQEFNDRFTE
;
A
#
# COMPACT_ATOMS: atom_id res chain seq x y z
N MET A 1 3.23 -29.84 -6.47
CA MET A 1 2.60 -28.92 -7.44
C MET A 1 2.76 -27.45 -7.03
N PHE A 2 2.01 -26.89 -6.07
CA PHE A 2 2.15 -25.46 -5.72
C PHE A 2 3.55 -25.05 -5.23
N ARG A 3 4.18 -25.88 -4.38
CA ARG A 3 5.57 -25.69 -3.93
C ARG A 3 6.61 -25.77 -5.07
N GLU A 4 6.27 -26.44 -6.16
CA GLU A 4 7.12 -26.59 -7.35
C GLU A 4 7.05 -25.34 -8.21
N ILE A 5 5.82 -24.85 -8.44
CA ILE A 5 5.55 -23.57 -9.14
C ILE A 5 6.20 -22.40 -8.40
N GLN A 6 6.15 -22.39 -7.06
CA GLN A 6 6.86 -21.37 -6.27
C GLN A 6 8.38 -21.45 -6.39
N ARG A 7 8.94 -22.66 -6.58
CA ARG A 7 10.39 -22.86 -6.76
C ARG A 7 10.84 -22.35 -8.12
N GLU A 8 10.12 -22.67 -9.18
CA GLU A 8 10.41 -22.19 -10.54
C GLU A 8 10.27 -20.67 -10.66
N ASP A 9 9.25 -20.08 -10.03
CA ASP A 9 9.06 -18.61 -10.00
C ASP A 9 10.17 -17.91 -9.21
N LEU A 10 10.62 -18.54 -8.11
CA LEU A 10 11.76 -18.07 -7.33
C LEU A 10 13.05 -18.10 -8.15
N GLU A 11 13.30 -19.20 -8.87
CA GLU A 11 14.45 -19.35 -9.76
C GLU A 11 14.44 -18.30 -10.86
N LYS A 12 13.28 -18.05 -11.50
CA LYS A 12 13.12 -16.97 -12.49
C LYS A 12 13.44 -15.59 -11.91
N ARG A 13 12.96 -15.30 -10.70
CA ARG A 13 13.22 -14.02 -10.00
C ARG A 13 14.67 -13.86 -9.53
N ILE A 14 15.37 -14.95 -9.27
CA ILE A 14 16.81 -14.94 -8.99
C ILE A 14 17.57 -14.68 -10.30
N SER A 15 17.19 -15.34 -11.39
CA SER A 15 17.80 -15.14 -12.71
C SER A 15 17.58 -13.74 -13.29
N SER A 16 16.46 -13.09 -12.99
CA SER A 16 16.19 -11.69 -13.39
C SER A 16 16.90 -10.64 -12.53
N GLY A 17 17.51 -11.04 -11.41
CA GLY A 17 18.15 -10.12 -10.46
C GLY A 17 17.18 -9.41 -9.51
N ASP A 18 15.88 -9.71 -9.59
CA ASP A 18 14.84 -9.16 -8.69
C ASP A 18 14.99 -9.66 -7.24
N VAL A 19 15.75 -10.75 -7.06
CA VAL A 19 16.01 -11.36 -5.76
C VAL A 19 17.51 -11.55 -5.56
N LYS A 20 18.06 -10.90 -4.53
CA LYS A 20 19.44 -11.18 -4.07
C LYS A 20 19.47 -12.48 -3.27
N THR A 21 20.48 -13.31 -3.53
CA THR A 21 20.73 -14.58 -2.85
C THR A 21 21.95 -14.43 -1.93
N GLY A 22 21.77 -14.74 -0.64
CA GLY A 22 22.84 -14.77 0.36
C GLY A 22 22.40 -15.52 1.61
N THR A 23 23.33 -16.05 2.39
CA THR A 23 23.04 -16.83 3.60
C THR A 23 22.30 -15.95 4.61
N GLY A 24 21.06 -16.29 4.95
CA GLY A 24 20.17 -15.49 5.81
C GLY A 24 19.25 -14.50 5.08
N GLN A 25 19.47 -14.24 3.79
CA GLN A 25 18.49 -13.51 2.97
C GLN A 25 17.32 -14.42 2.60
N ASN A 26 16.10 -13.87 2.55
CA ASN A 26 14.86 -14.57 2.20
C ASN A 26 14.29 -15.56 3.26
N GLN A 27 14.80 -15.59 4.50
CA GLN A 27 14.25 -16.46 5.56
C GLN A 27 12.87 -16.00 6.09
N GLU A 28 12.48 -14.73 5.86
CA GLU A 28 11.16 -14.18 6.24
C GLU A 28 10.39 -13.66 5.02
N ARG A 29 9.96 -14.56 4.12
CA ARG A 29 9.04 -14.23 3.00
C ARG A 29 7.58 -14.51 3.33
N SER A 30 7.16 -14.17 4.54
CA SER A 30 5.77 -14.23 4.96
C SER A 30 5.21 -12.83 5.13
N LEU A 31 3.88 -12.70 5.01
CA LEU A 31 3.21 -11.49 5.43
C LEU A 31 3.48 -11.27 6.91
N SER A 32 4.17 -10.17 7.22
CA SER A 32 4.41 -9.78 8.60
C SER A 32 3.08 -9.46 9.26
N ARG A 33 2.85 -10.00 10.47
CA ARG A 33 1.62 -9.69 11.23
C ARG A 33 1.67 -8.21 11.65
N PRO A 34 0.69 -7.38 11.28
CA PRO A 34 0.63 -6.02 11.80
C PRO A 34 0.36 -6.07 13.30
N ALA A 35 1.09 -5.28 14.07
CA ALA A 35 0.85 -5.12 15.51
C ALA A 35 -0.09 -3.92 15.71
N ASN A 36 -1.13 -4.10 16.52
CA ASN A 36 -2.21 -3.12 16.71
C ASN A 36 -1.76 -1.71 17.15
N THR A 37 -0.52 -1.54 17.62
CA THR A 37 -0.04 -0.33 18.29
C THR A 37 1.20 0.30 17.66
N ARG A 38 1.69 -0.16 16.49
CA ARG A 38 2.94 0.38 15.91
C ARG A 38 2.83 0.60 14.40
N TRP A 39 2.82 1.86 13.98
CA TRP A 39 2.77 2.27 12.56
C TRP A 39 3.85 1.61 11.70
N GLY A 40 5.07 1.45 12.23
CA GLY A 40 6.15 0.75 11.53
C GLY A 40 5.84 -0.71 11.21
N SER A 41 5.00 -1.38 12.00
CA SER A 41 4.56 -2.75 11.70
C SER A 41 3.57 -2.78 10.53
N HIS A 42 2.63 -1.82 10.47
CA HIS A 42 1.71 -1.69 9.35
C HIS A 42 2.45 -1.37 8.06
N HIS A 43 3.41 -0.44 8.10
CA HIS A 43 4.27 -0.13 6.96
C HIS A 43 5.00 -1.37 6.45
N LYS A 44 5.66 -2.11 7.35
CA LYS A 44 6.35 -3.36 7.01
C LYS A 44 5.40 -4.40 6.41
N THR A 45 4.20 -4.57 6.96
CA THR A 45 3.19 -5.49 6.42
C THR A 45 2.76 -5.11 5.00
N LEU A 46 2.49 -3.83 4.74
CA LEU A 46 2.09 -3.37 3.42
C LEU A 46 3.24 -3.47 2.40
N LEU A 47 4.48 -3.19 2.81
CA LEU A 47 5.66 -3.41 1.96
C LEU A 47 5.80 -4.89 1.60
N ARG A 48 5.63 -5.80 2.56
CA ARG A 48 5.62 -7.24 2.28
C ARG A 48 4.47 -7.66 1.36
N LEU A 49 3.30 -7.03 1.50
CA LEU A 49 2.16 -7.28 0.62
C LEU A 49 2.47 -6.88 -0.82
N GLU A 50 3.07 -5.71 -1.03
CA GLU A 50 3.53 -5.23 -2.34
C GLU A 50 4.59 -6.18 -2.94
N GLU A 51 5.60 -6.57 -2.16
CA GLU A 51 6.68 -7.47 -2.60
C GLU A 51 6.21 -8.89 -2.96
N LEU A 52 5.19 -9.38 -2.25
CA LEU A 52 4.65 -10.73 -2.40
C LEU A 52 3.37 -10.77 -3.24
N PHE A 53 2.97 -9.66 -3.85
CA PHE A 53 1.68 -9.54 -4.52
C PHE A 53 1.42 -10.67 -5.52
N SER A 54 2.34 -10.90 -6.47
CA SER A 54 2.22 -12.00 -7.44
C SER A 54 2.13 -13.38 -6.79
N THR A 55 2.82 -13.60 -5.67
CA THR A 55 2.75 -14.86 -4.93
C THR A 55 1.39 -15.03 -4.28
N ILE A 56 0.83 -13.96 -3.73
CA ILE A 56 -0.49 -13.96 -3.08
C ILE A 56 -1.60 -14.23 -4.09
N ILE A 57 -1.55 -13.58 -5.26
CA ILE A 57 -2.47 -13.86 -6.38
C ILE A 57 -2.46 -15.35 -6.72
N LYS A 58 -1.29 -15.94 -6.96
CA LYS A 58 -1.14 -17.38 -7.25
C LYS A 58 -1.69 -18.28 -6.15
N VAL A 59 -1.50 -17.92 -4.87
CA VAL A 59 -2.07 -18.67 -3.74
C VAL A 59 -3.60 -18.60 -3.77
N LEU A 60 -4.17 -17.43 -4.02
CA LEU A 60 -5.61 -17.22 -4.06
C LEU A 60 -6.25 -17.98 -5.23
N GLU A 61 -5.65 -17.93 -6.42
CA GLU A 61 -6.07 -18.72 -7.59
C GLU A 61 -6.07 -20.21 -7.26
N TYR A 62 -4.98 -20.72 -6.68
CA TYR A 62 -4.90 -22.11 -6.27
C TYR A 62 -5.98 -22.51 -5.27
N ILE A 63 -6.25 -21.69 -4.25
CA ILE A 63 -7.31 -21.97 -3.27
C ILE A 63 -8.69 -21.90 -3.93
N GLN A 64 -8.91 -20.97 -4.86
CA GLN A 64 -10.16 -20.85 -5.60
C GLN A 64 -10.43 -22.08 -6.45
N ASP A 65 -9.42 -22.67 -7.09
CA ASP A 65 -9.60 -23.80 -8.00
C ASP A 65 -9.61 -25.14 -7.24
N GLU A 66 -8.59 -25.37 -6.41
CA GLU A 66 -8.24 -26.65 -5.76
C GLU A 66 -8.64 -26.71 -4.27
N GLY A 67 -9.24 -25.65 -3.73
CA GLY A 67 -9.66 -25.62 -2.34
C GLY A 67 -10.71 -26.70 -2.01
N ILE A 68 -10.54 -27.37 -0.86
CA ILE A 68 -11.44 -28.44 -0.39
C ILE A 68 -12.74 -27.86 0.21
N GLU A 69 -12.64 -26.73 0.91
CA GLU A 69 -13.78 -26.10 1.59
C GLU A 69 -14.36 -24.99 0.73
N ASP A 70 -15.63 -25.12 0.33
CA ASP A 70 -16.33 -24.12 -0.50
C ASP A 70 -16.24 -22.70 0.08
N VAL A 71 -16.33 -22.56 1.41
CA VAL A 71 -16.20 -21.26 2.08
C VAL A 71 -14.85 -20.60 1.76
N LYS A 72 -13.76 -21.36 1.80
CA LYS A 72 -12.41 -20.86 1.48
C LYS A 72 -12.27 -20.52 0.00
N LYS A 73 -12.88 -21.29 -0.90
CA LYS A 73 -12.90 -20.99 -2.34
C LYS A 73 -13.59 -19.66 -2.61
N HIS A 74 -14.77 -19.43 -2.01
CA HIS A 74 -15.53 -18.19 -2.16
C HIS A 74 -14.78 -16.98 -1.58
N GLN A 75 -14.12 -17.15 -0.43
CA GLN A 75 -13.27 -16.11 0.16
C GLN A 75 -12.09 -15.77 -0.74
N ALA A 76 -11.40 -16.79 -1.28
CA ALA A 76 -10.27 -16.60 -2.18
C ALA A 76 -10.69 -15.86 -3.46
N TYR A 77 -11.82 -16.25 -4.05
CA TYR A 77 -12.41 -15.56 -5.20
C TYR A 77 -12.71 -14.09 -4.90
N GLY A 78 -13.34 -13.79 -3.77
CA GLY A 78 -13.65 -12.41 -3.36
C GLY A 78 -12.39 -11.56 -3.17
N LEU A 79 -11.36 -12.12 -2.52
CA LEU A 79 -10.08 -11.46 -2.32
C LEU A 79 -9.36 -11.24 -3.65
N LEU A 80 -9.32 -12.24 -4.53
CA LEU A 80 -8.69 -12.14 -5.85
C LEU A 80 -9.34 -10.99 -6.64
N ARG A 81 -10.67 -10.93 -6.69
CA ARG A 81 -11.40 -9.82 -7.32
C ARG A 81 -11.01 -8.47 -6.72
N TYR A 82 -10.95 -8.37 -5.39
CA TYR A 82 -10.59 -7.12 -4.73
C TYR A 82 -9.15 -6.69 -5.05
N PHE A 83 -8.19 -7.61 -5.04
CA PHE A 83 -6.79 -7.30 -5.35
C PHE A 83 -6.59 -6.75 -6.77
N HIS A 84 -7.44 -7.14 -7.72
CA HIS A 84 -7.41 -6.60 -9.09
C HIS A 84 -8.17 -5.28 -9.27
N THR A 85 -8.84 -4.75 -8.24
CA THR A 85 -9.51 -3.44 -8.35
C THR A 85 -8.52 -2.29 -8.29
N PHE A 86 -8.85 -1.19 -8.97
CA PHE A 86 -8.09 0.06 -8.86
C PHE A 86 -8.04 0.56 -7.40
N ASP A 87 -9.16 0.44 -6.68
CA ASP A 87 -9.29 0.82 -5.27
C ASP A 87 -8.21 0.17 -4.40
N CYS A 88 -8.05 -1.16 -4.50
CA CYS A 88 -7.09 -1.87 -3.67
C CYS A 88 -5.65 -1.37 -3.91
N VAL A 89 -5.27 -1.20 -5.17
CA VAL A 89 -3.94 -0.72 -5.56
C VAL A 89 -3.73 0.73 -5.12
N PHE A 90 -4.72 1.60 -5.33
CA PHE A 90 -4.68 2.99 -4.92
C PHE A 90 -4.47 3.12 -3.41
N TYR A 91 -5.30 2.46 -2.59
CA TYR A 91 -5.18 2.53 -1.14
C TYR A 91 -3.88 1.92 -0.62
N LEU A 92 -3.41 0.82 -1.23
CA LEU A 92 -2.12 0.22 -0.89
C LEU A 92 -0.98 1.23 -1.06
N HIS A 93 -0.88 1.87 -2.23
CA HIS A 93 0.21 2.83 -2.49
C HIS A 93 0.06 4.14 -1.72
N LEU A 94 -1.17 4.62 -1.49
CA LEU A 94 -1.40 5.79 -0.64
C LEU A 94 -0.91 5.54 0.79
N MET A 95 -1.27 4.40 1.38
CA MET A 95 -0.85 4.02 2.73
C MET A 95 0.65 3.79 2.81
N LEU A 96 1.27 3.17 1.79
CA LEU A 96 2.72 3.02 1.70
C LEU A 96 3.45 4.36 1.67
N LEU A 97 2.96 5.34 0.90
CA LEU A 97 3.55 6.68 0.88
C LEU A 97 3.46 7.33 2.27
N ILE A 98 2.26 7.46 2.84
CA ILE A 98 2.04 8.15 4.11
C ILE A 98 2.83 7.48 5.25
N LEU A 99 2.76 6.15 5.35
CA LEU A 99 3.48 5.42 6.38
C LEU A 99 4.99 5.44 6.14
N GLY A 100 5.44 5.50 4.89
CA GLY A 100 6.85 5.63 4.54
C GLY A 100 7.46 6.95 4.99
N PHE A 101 6.77 8.07 4.75
CA PHE A 101 7.19 9.40 5.21
C PHE A 101 7.19 9.50 6.74
N THR A 102 6.22 8.87 7.40
CA THR A 102 6.13 8.87 8.88
C THR A 102 6.96 7.78 9.55
N ALA A 103 7.59 6.84 8.83
CA ALA A 103 8.19 5.64 9.41
C ALA A 103 9.36 5.92 10.36
N ASN A 104 10.17 6.94 10.06
CA ASN A 104 11.36 7.27 10.83
C ASN A 104 11.03 7.94 12.16
N LEU A 105 9.88 8.61 12.23
CA LEU A 105 9.52 9.43 13.37
C LEU A 105 9.26 8.59 14.64
N PRO A 106 8.41 7.54 14.64
CA PRO A 106 8.24 6.68 15.81
C PRO A 106 9.54 5.99 16.24
N LEU A 107 10.40 5.63 15.28
CA LEU A 107 11.68 4.98 15.59
C LEU A 107 12.61 5.93 16.34
N ALA A 108 12.70 7.18 15.87
CA ALA A 108 13.48 8.21 16.53
C ALA A 108 12.89 8.54 17.90
N LEU A 109 11.60 8.88 17.99
CA LEU A 109 10.96 9.28 19.26
C LEU A 109 11.00 8.20 20.37
N GLN A 110 11.27 6.94 20.03
CA GLN A 110 11.36 5.82 20.98
C GLN A 110 12.81 5.44 21.36
N GLN A 111 13.84 6.13 20.85
CA GLN A 111 15.22 5.83 21.27
C GLN A 111 15.45 6.29 22.72
N LYS A 112 16.28 5.52 23.45
CA LYS A 112 16.53 5.78 24.87
C LYS A 112 17.35 7.05 25.13
N ASP A 113 18.25 7.38 24.21
CA ASP A 113 19.19 8.51 24.33
C ASP A 113 18.78 9.69 23.42
N GLN A 114 17.48 9.94 23.31
CA GLN A 114 16.94 10.89 22.35
C GLN A 114 17.27 12.34 22.72
N ASP A 115 17.87 13.07 21.80
CA ASP A 115 18.01 14.52 21.86
C ASP A 115 16.69 15.19 21.43
N ILE A 116 16.09 15.97 22.33
CA ILE A 116 14.82 16.66 22.09
C ILE A 116 14.90 17.60 20.88
N LEU A 117 16.04 18.27 20.68
CA LEU A 117 16.21 19.18 19.54
C LEU A 117 16.21 18.40 18.22
N ASN A 118 16.87 17.24 18.19
CA ASN A 118 16.86 16.36 17.01
C ASN A 118 15.48 15.74 16.77
N ALA A 119 14.75 15.41 17.84
CA ALA A 119 13.37 14.92 17.74
C ALA A 119 12.43 15.98 17.15
N MET A 120 12.51 17.23 17.62
CA MET A 120 11.70 18.33 17.11
C MET A 120 12.03 18.67 15.66
N SER A 121 13.32 18.68 15.30
CA SER A 121 13.75 18.83 13.91
C SER A 121 13.18 17.74 12.99
N LEU A 122 13.12 16.49 13.47
CA LEU A 122 12.53 15.39 12.71
C LEU A 122 11.01 15.53 12.57
N VAL A 123 10.30 15.97 13.61
CA VAL A 123 8.85 16.28 13.53
C VAL A 123 8.61 17.35 12.47
N GLU A 124 9.36 18.46 12.51
CA GLU A 124 9.22 19.56 11.57
C GLU A 124 9.54 19.12 10.13
N SER A 125 10.59 18.32 9.95
CA SER A 125 10.93 17.74 8.65
C SER A 125 9.83 16.83 8.12
N THR A 126 9.26 15.97 8.97
CA THR A 126 8.15 15.07 8.58
C THR A 126 6.91 15.88 8.18
N LYS A 127 6.58 16.95 8.92
CA LYS A 127 5.48 17.87 8.57
C LYS A 127 5.68 18.50 7.19
N ARG A 128 6.88 19.02 6.91
CA ARG A 128 7.21 19.61 5.60
C ARG A 128 7.11 18.59 4.47
N GLU A 129 7.56 17.35 4.70
CA GLU A 129 7.45 16.28 3.71
C GLU A 129 5.99 15.88 3.43
N LEU A 130 5.15 15.78 4.45
CA LEU A 130 3.72 15.52 4.28
C LEU A 130 3.02 16.66 3.54
N GLN A 131 3.35 17.91 3.84
CA GLN A 131 2.82 19.08 3.12
C GLN A 131 3.22 19.04 1.65
N LYS A 132 4.50 18.77 1.36
CA LYS A 132 4.99 18.64 -0.02
C LYS A 132 4.32 17.48 -0.76
N LEU A 133 4.12 16.35 -0.08
CA LEU A 133 3.37 15.22 -0.65
C LEU A 133 1.92 15.65 -0.95
N ARG A 134 1.29 16.44 -0.08
CA ARG A 134 -0.08 16.91 -0.26
C ARG A 134 -0.24 17.87 -1.44
N ASP A 135 0.74 18.76 -1.64
CA ASP A 135 0.68 19.76 -2.70
C ASP A 135 1.12 19.22 -4.07
N ASP A 136 2.20 18.44 -4.12
CA ASP A 136 2.85 18.01 -5.37
C ASP A 136 2.85 16.48 -5.60
N GLY A 137 2.44 15.70 -4.60
CA GLY A 137 2.64 14.24 -4.58
C GLY A 137 1.59 13.43 -5.34
N TRP A 138 0.54 14.06 -5.86
CA TRP A 138 -0.53 13.36 -6.58
C TRP A 138 0.00 12.59 -7.80
N GLU A 139 0.78 13.24 -8.66
CA GLU A 139 1.33 12.62 -9.87
C GLU A 139 2.30 11.48 -9.52
N LEU A 140 3.08 11.63 -8.44
CA LEU A 140 3.97 10.60 -7.95
C LEU A 140 3.19 9.34 -7.51
N LEU A 141 2.09 9.52 -6.77
CA LEU A 141 1.23 8.41 -6.37
C LEU A 141 0.62 7.72 -7.60
N MET A 142 0.07 8.50 -8.53
CA MET A 142 -0.57 7.96 -9.73
C MET A 142 0.42 7.23 -10.64
N ALA A 143 1.65 7.71 -10.77
CA ALA A 143 2.69 6.99 -11.50
C ALA A 143 3.01 5.63 -10.87
N LYS A 144 3.08 5.54 -9.53
CA LYS A 144 3.27 4.27 -8.82
C LYS A 144 2.08 3.32 -9.01
N VAL A 145 0.85 3.82 -8.85
CA VAL A 145 -0.38 3.06 -9.04
C VAL A 145 -0.48 2.52 -10.47
N ALA A 146 -0.29 3.37 -11.49
CA ALA A 146 -0.37 2.95 -12.89
C ALA A 146 0.71 1.91 -13.24
N SER A 147 1.94 2.09 -12.77
CA SER A 147 3.02 1.11 -12.93
C SER A 147 2.67 -0.23 -12.30
N PHE A 148 2.11 -0.21 -11.09
CA PHE A 148 1.71 -1.41 -10.37
C PHE A 148 0.54 -2.13 -11.06
N CYS A 149 -0.52 -1.39 -11.44
CA CYS A 149 -1.65 -1.96 -12.16
C CYS A 149 -1.21 -2.64 -13.45
N LYS A 150 -0.33 -1.99 -14.23
CA LYS A 150 0.23 -2.57 -15.46
C LYS A 150 1.08 -3.81 -15.20
N LYS A 151 1.85 -3.83 -14.10
CA LYS A 151 2.72 -4.95 -13.75
C LYS A 151 1.95 -6.19 -13.30
N HIS A 152 0.80 -5.99 -12.67
CA HIS A 152 0.02 -7.05 -12.02
C HIS A 152 -1.34 -7.30 -12.68
N ASP A 153 -1.56 -6.78 -13.89
CA ASP A 153 -2.81 -6.86 -14.64
C ASP A 153 -4.03 -6.48 -13.77
N ALA A 154 -3.88 -5.45 -12.95
CA ALA A 154 -4.98 -4.86 -12.18
C ALA A 154 -5.69 -3.79 -13.01
N GLU A 155 -6.92 -3.49 -12.62
CA GLU A 155 -7.76 -2.47 -13.25
C GLU A 155 -7.06 -1.10 -13.29
N ILE A 156 -7.14 -0.46 -14.45
CA ILE A 156 -6.67 0.91 -14.67
C ILE A 156 -7.89 1.79 -14.77
N LEU A 157 -7.96 2.82 -13.92
CA LEU A 157 -9.02 3.81 -13.93
C LEU A 157 -8.60 5.07 -14.68
N ILE A 158 -9.43 5.52 -15.62
CA ILE A 158 -9.23 6.78 -16.34
C ILE A 158 -9.81 7.92 -15.50
N MET A 159 -8.97 8.90 -15.14
CA MET A 159 -9.33 9.94 -14.17
C MET A 159 -10.32 10.97 -14.72
N GLU A 160 -10.32 11.16 -16.03
CA GLU A 160 -11.18 12.11 -16.76
C GLU A 160 -12.59 11.57 -17.01
N GLU A 161 -12.82 10.27 -16.84
CA GLU A 161 -14.14 9.66 -17.01
C GLU A 161 -15.10 10.02 -15.88
N ASP A 162 -16.40 9.93 -16.17
CA ASP A 162 -17.47 10.15 -15.20
C ASP A 162 -17.40 9.14 -14.06
N PHE A 163 -17.40 9.64 -12.83
CA PHE A 163 -17.45 8.82 -11.64
C PHE A 163 -18.85 8.24 -11.44
N ILE A 164 -18.91 6.90 -11.34
CA ILE A 164 -20.14 6.16 -11.05
C ILE A 164 -20.16 5.78 -9.56
N ASP A 165 -21.07 6.38 -8.79
CA ASP A 165 -21.28 6.01 -7.39
C ASP A 165 -21.88 4.59 -7.31
N PRO A 166 -21.18 3.60 -6.71
CA PRO A 166 -21.69 2.23 -6.60
C PRO A 166 -23.00 2.14 -5.81
N ARG A 167 -23.25 3.07 -4.88
CA ARG A 167 -24.48 3.12 -4.08
C ARG A 167 -25.63 3.73 -4.86
N ARG A 168 -25.35 4.53 -5.87
CA ARG A 168 -26.35 5.22 -6.70
C ARG A 168 -25.94 5.23 -8.19
N PRO A 169 -25.85 4.06 -8.86
CA PRO A 169 -25.29 3.99 -10.21
C PRO A 169 -26.09 4.76 -11.27
N ARG A 170 -27.39 4.97 -11.01
CA ARG A 170 -28.30 5.69 -11.90
C ARG A 170 -28.23 7.22 -11.76
N LYS A 171 -27.53 7.73 -10.73
CA LYS A 171 -27.43 9.16 -10.49
C LYS A 171 -26.20 9.71 -11.22
N ARG A 172 -26.43 10.65 -12.15
CA ARG A 172 -25.33 11.43 -12.72
C ARG A 172 -24.84 12.44 -11.70
N THR A 173 -23.56 12.33 -11.35
CA THR A 173 -22.87 13.25 -10.44
C THR A 173 -22.21 14.40 -11.20
N ASN A 174 -21.91 14.22 -12.50
CA ASN A 174 -21.08 15.11 -13.33
C ASN A 174 -19.72 15.39 -12.67
N ILE A 175 -19.23 14.43 -11.88
CA ILE A 175 -17.95 14.47 -11.20
C ILE A 175 -17.07 13.44 -11.91
N THR A 176 -15.81 13.79 -12.17
CA THR A 176 -14.86 12.84 -12.75
C THR A 176 -14.27 11.92 -11.68
N ASN A 177 -13.73 10.77 -12.09
CA ASN A 177 -13.02 9.85 -11.20
C ASN A 177 -11.93 10.56 -10.38
N MET A 178 -11.30 11.61 -10.92
CA MET A 178 -10.29 12.38 -10.20
C MET A 178 -10.74 12.90 -8.83
N HIS A 179 -11.99 13.34 -8.67
CA HIS A 179 -12.41 14.01 -7.44
C HIS A 179 -12.50 13.08 -6.22
N PRO A 180 -13.17 11.90 -6.28
CA PRO A 180 -13.16 10.95 -5.16
C PRO A 180 -11.76 10.53 -4.71
N TYR A 181 -10.84 10.25 -5.64
CA TYR A 181 -9.51 9.78 -5.29
C TYR A 181 -8.58 10.91 -4.85
N LYS A 182 -8.53 12.02 -5.59
CA LYS A 182 -7.64 13.15 -5.27
C LYS A 182 -8.16 13.98 -4.12
N VAL A 183 -9.39 14.48 -4.22
CA VAL A 183 -9.92 15.44 -3.25
C VAL A 183 -10.42 14.72 -2.01
N ASN A 184 -11.35 13.77 -2.17
CA ASN A 184 -12.02 13.17 -1.01
C ASN A 184 -11.13 12.20 -0.24
N CYS A 185 -10.15 11.56 -0.90
CA CYS A 185 -9.26 10.60 -0.26
C CYS A 185 -7.85 11.17 -0.05
N PHE A 186 -7.07 11.39 -1.12
CA PHE A 186 -5.66 11.77 -1.02
C PHE A 186 -5.44 13.06 -0.22
N CYS A 187 -6.11 14.16 -0.60
CA CYS A 187 -6.00 15.43 0.12
C CYS A 187 -6.56 15.31 1.54
N THR A 188 -7.78 14.77 1.71
CA THR A 188 -8.39 14.63 3.05
C THR A 188 -7.50 13.85 4.02
N VAL A 189 -6.95 12.71 3.61
CA VAL A 189 -6.12 11.89 4.49
C VAL A 189 -4.84 12.63 4.87
N LEU A 190 -4.19 13.32 3.93
CA LEU A 190 -2.99 14.09 4.21
C LEU A 190 -3.26 15.31 5.08
N ASP A 191 -4.35 16.03 4.82
CA ASP A 191 -4.79 17.16 5.63
C ASP A 191 -5.06 16.72 7.08
N LEU A 192 -5.70 15.56 7.27
CA LEU A 192 -5.90 14.97 8.61
C LEU A 192 -4.58 14.62 9.30
N GLN A 193 -3.62 14.02 8.59
CA GLN A 193 -2.31 13.72 9.18
C GLN A 193 -1.58 15.01 9.56
N ILE A 194 -1.51 15.99 8.67
CA ILE A 194 -0.86 17.28 8.92
C ILE A 194 -1.50 17.98 10.11
N GLN A 195 -2.83 17.98 10.19
CA GLN A 195 -3.56 18.55 11.32
C GLN A 195 -3.22 17.85 12.64
N GLU A 196 -3.25 16.53 12.71
CA GLU A 196 -2.86 15.77 13.92
C GLU A 196 -1.44 16.11 14.37
N PHE A 197 -0.52 16.28 13.41
CA PHE A 197 0.84 16.70 13.68
C PHE A 197 0.92 18.11 14.26
N ASN A 198 0.09 19.04 13.77
CA ASN A 198 0.03 20.42 14.26
C ASN A 198 -0.60 20.50 15.66
N ASP A 199 -1.65 19.72 15.91
CA ASP A 199 -2.36 19.70 17.19
C ASP A 199 -1.49 19.06 18.30
N ARG A 200 -0.68 18.04 17.98
CA ARG A 200 0.15 17.32 18.96
C ARG A 200 1.50 17.97 19.22
N PHE A 201 2.09 18.59 18.21
CA PHE A 201 3.39 19.24 18.29
C PHE A 201 3.19 20.71 17.96
N THR A 202 2.65 21.42 18.94
CA THR A 202 2.63 22.88 18.98
C THR A 202 4.05 23.35 19.30
N GLU A 203 4.61 24.20 18.44
CA GLU A 203 5.71 25.08 18.88
C GLU A 203 5.22 26.06 19.94
#